data_AF-A0A833H8B2-F1
#
_entry.id   AF-A0A833H8B2-F1
#
_cell.length_a   1.000
_cell.length_b   1.000
_cell.length_c   1.000
_cell.angle_alpha   90.00
_cell.angle_beta   90.00
_cell.angle_gamma   90.00
#
_symmetry.space_group_name_H-M   'P 1'
#
loop_
_entity.id
_entity.type
_entity.pdbx_description
1 polymer ?
#
loop_
_entity_poly.entity_id
_entity_poly.type
_entity_poly.pdbx_seq_one_letter_code
_entity_poly.pdbx_strand_id
1 'polypeptide(L)' 'MTARKQGEEPAPVSFTESLRELEAILARIEGEEVDLDLLASELGRAAELLELCRGKIRKAEVEVSQIVQRLEPPSAGE' A
#
# COMPACT_ATOMS: atom_id res chain seq x y z
N MET A 1 -14.47 0.52 -30.47
CA MET A 1 -14.04 -0.31 -29.32
C MET A 1 -13.42 0.61 -28.29
N THR A 2 -14.16 1.05 -27.28
CA THR A 2 -13.60 1.49 -25.99
C THR A 2 -14.68 1.28 -24.94
N ALA A 3 -14.37 0.40 -23.99
CA ALA A 3 -15.30 -0.14 -23.01
C ALA A 3 -15.82 0.96 -22.07
N ARG A 4 -17.10 0.84 -21.72
CA ARG A 4 -17.81 1.68 -20.75
C ARG A 4 -17.07 1.65 -19.40
N LYS A 5 -16.73 2.85 -18.93
CA LYS A 5 -16.29 3.19 -17.57
C LYS A 5 -17.31 2.64 -16.55
N GLN A 6 -16.90 1.66 -15.76
CA GLN A 6 -17.69 1.11 -14.65
C GLN A 6 -17.30 1.82 -13.35
N GLY A 7 -18.31 2.32 -12.64
CA GLY A 7 -18.39 2.46 -11.17
C GLY A 7 -17.18 3.01 -10.42
N GLU A 8 -17.16 4.33 -10.20
CA GLU A 8 -16.26 4.97 -9.23
C GLU A 8 -16.93 4.95 -7.84
N GLU A 9 -16.97 3.78 -7.19
CA GLU A 9 -16.97 3.78 -5.72
C GLU A 9 -15.52 4.05 -5.30
N PRO A 10 -15.25 4.88 -4.27
CA PRO A 10 -13.88 5.17 -3.86
C PRO A 10 -13.28 3.91 -3.27
N ALA A 11 -12.70 3.09 -4.13
CA ALA A 11 -11.94 1.92 -3.73
C ALA A 11 -10.75 2.42 -2.88
N PRO A 12 -10.44 1.75 -1.77
CA PRO A 12 -9.26 2.09 -0.99
C PRO A 12 -8.04 2.09 -1.91
N VAL A 13 -7.31 3.23 -1.94
CA VAL A 13 -6.11 3.48 -2.77
C VAL A 13 -5.30 2.21 -2.89
N SER A 14 -5.02 1.70 -4.08
CA SER A 14 -4.31 0.41 -4.27
C SER A 14 -2.87 0.48 -3.76
N PHE A 15 -2.22 -0.67 -3.52
CA PHE A 15 -0.83 -0.68 -3.03
C PHE A 15 0.11 0.03 -4.02
N THR A 16 -0.11 -0.21 -5.32
CA THR A 16 0.65 0.44 -6.39
C THR A 16 0.44 1.95 -6.44
N GLU A 17 -0.79 2.42 -6.22
CA GLU A 17 -1.07 3.86 -6.15
C GLU A 17 -0.43 4.50 -4.92
N SER A 18 -0.50 3.84 -3.76
CA SER A 18 0.18 4.32 -2.55
C SER A 18 1.69 4.42 -2.75
N LEU A 19 2.30 3.46 -3.45
CA LEU A 19 3.73 3.49 -3.75
C LEU A 19 4.10 4.64 -4.70
N ARG A 20 3.32 4.85 -5.76
CA ARG A 20 3.52 5.98 -6.68
C ARG A 20 3.39 7.32 -5.98
N GLU A 21 2.44 7.44 -5.06
CA GLU A 21 2.26 8.66 -4.29
C GLU A 21 3.45 8.90 -3.35
N LEU A 22 3.98 7.86 -2.69
CA LEU A 22 5.19 7.93 -1.88
C LEU A 22 6.42 8.39 -2.70
N GLU A 23 6.60 7.86 -3.91
CA GLU A 23 7.67 8.31 -4.82
C GLU A 23 7.52 9.79 -5.20
N ALA A 24 6.29 10.24 -5.45
CA ALA A 24 6.02 11.63 -5.75
C ALA A 24 6.27 12.55 -4.55
N ILE A 25 5.93 12.11 -3.33
CA ILE A 25 6.24 12.83 -2.08
C ILE A 25 7.76 12.95 -1.93
N LEU A 26 8.50 11.85 -2.12
CA LEU A 26 9.96 11.84 -2.02
C LEU A 26 10.59 12.87 -2.97
N ALA A 27 10.15 12.89 -4.23
CA ALA A 27 10.64 13.84 -5.23
C ALA A 27 10.36 15.31 -4.86
N ARG A 28 9.25 15.59 -4.16
CA ARG A 28 8.94 16.95 -3.67
C ARG A 28 9.82 17.34 -2.49
N ILE A 29 10.09 16.40 -1.58
CA ILE A 29 10.95 16.63 -0.40
C ILE A 29 12.42 16.84 -0.81
N GLU A 30 12.88 16.17 -1.86
CA GLU A 30 14.24 16.32 -2.40
C GLU A 30 14.42 17.59 -3.26
N GLY A 31 13.35 18.36 -3.48
CA GLY A 31 13.39 19.62 -4.22
C GLY A 31 14.20 20.72 -3.50
N GLU A 32 14.67 21.70 -4.25
CA GLU A 32 15.61 22.72 -3.77
C GLU A 32 14.94 23.86 -2.97
N GLU A 33 13.62 24.05 -3.12
CA GLU A 33 12.82 25.03 -2.38
C GLU A 33 11.68 24.32 -1.64
N VAL A 34 11.98 23.76 -0.46
CA VAL A 34 10.95 23.13 0.39
C VAL A 34 10.58 24.07 1.53
N ASP A 35 9.33 24.51 1.53
CA ASP A 35 8.71 25.20 2.67
C ASP A 35 8.55 24.21 3.83
N LEU A 36 8.93 24.61 5.05
CA LEU A 36 8.85 23.78 6.26
C LEU A 36 7.42 23.30 6.55
N ASP A 37 6.41 24.13 6.30
CA ASP A 37 5.00 23.76 6.52
C ASP A 37 4.51 22.75 5.47
N LEU A 38 5.03 22.86 4.25
CA LEU A 38 4.79 21.89 3.18
C LEU A 38 5.45 20.56 3.52
N LEU A 39 6.70 20.57 4.00
CA LEU A 39 7.42 19.36 4.39
C LEU A 39 6.68 18.57 5.48
N ALA A 40 6.15 19.25 6.50
CA ALA A 40 5.38 18.60 7.56
C ALA A 40 4.11 17.92 7.01
N SER A 41 3.42 18.58 6.08
CA SER A 41 2.21 18.06 5.43
C SER A 41 2.52 16.83 4.55
N GLU A 42 3.59 16.90 3.77
CA GLU A 42 4.07 15.81 2.91
C GLU A 42 4.49 14.59 3.72
N LEU A 43 5.21 14.80 4.83
CA LEU A 43 5.63 13.74 5.73
C LEU A 43 4.43 13.07 6.43
N GLY A 44 3.43 13.85 6.82
CA GLY A 44 2.18 13.35 7.39
C GLY A 44 1.45 12.45 6.40
N ARG A 45 1.33 12.88 5.15
CA ARG A 45 0.73 12.07 4.08
C ARG A 45 1.51 10.78 3.82
N ALA A 46 2.84 10.85 3.77
CA ALA A 46 3.67 9.66 3.61
C ALA A 46 3.46 8.65 4.76
N ALA A 47 3.34 9.13 6.00
CA ALA A 47 3.08 8.26 7.15
C ALA A 47 1.74 7.51 7.02
N GLU A 48 0.68 8.18 6.58
CA GLU A 48 -0.63 7.53 6.32
C GLU A 48 -0.50 6.44 5.25
N LEU A 49 0.18 6.73 4.14
CA LEU A 49 0.39 5.77 3.05
C LEU A 49 1.21 4.56 3.50
N LEU A 50 2.21 4.76 4.36
CA LEU A 50 3.01 3.67 4.92
C LEU A 50 2.17 2.75 5.79
N GLU A 51 1.30 3.29 6.65
CA GLU A 51 0.40 2.48 7.47
C GLU A 51 -0.59 1.68 6.63
N LEU A 52 -1.14 2.29 5.57
CA LEU A 52 -1.98 1.58 4.60
C LEU A 52 -1.23 0.44 3.91
N CYS A 53 0.01 0.70 3.46
CA CYS A 53 0.85 -0.32 2.82
C CYS A 53 1.15 -1.48 3.77
N ARG A 54 1.55 -1.19 5.02
CA ARG A 54 1.82 -2.19 6.06
C ARG A 54 0.60 -3.05 6.35
N GLY A 55 -0.58 -2.44 6.45
CA GLY A 55 -1.83 -3.16 6.66
C GLY A 55 -2.11 -4.18 5.54
N LYS A 56 -1.85 -3.81 4.29
CA LYS A 56 -2.02 -4.71 3.14
C LYS A 56 -1.01 -5.85 3.11
N ILE A 57 0.25 -5.56 3.40
CA ILE A 57 1.30 -6.58 3.48
C ILE A 57 0.93 -7.60 4.55
N ARG A 58 0.57 -7.13 5.76
CA ARG A 58 0.16 -8.02 6.85
C ARG A 58 -1.05 -8.88 6.49
N LYS A 59 -2.03 -8.31 5.80
CA LYS A 59 -3.19 -9.07 5.31
C LYS A 59 -2.76 -10.17 4.32
N ALA A 60 -1.90 -9.84 3.37
CA ALA A 60 -1.37 -10.80 2.41
C ALA A 60 -0.56 -11.90 3.11
N GLU A 61 0.27 -11.57 4.10
CA GLU A 61 1.03 -12.55 4.90
C GLU A 61 0.11 -13.54 5.62
N VAL A 62 -0.99 -13.05 6.21
CA VAL A 62 -1.98 -13.91 6.87
C VAL A 62 -2.66 -14.84 5.87
N GLU A 63 -3.07 -14.32 4.72
CA GLU A 63 -3.69 -15.12 3.66
C GLU A 63 -2.73 -16.20 3.14
N VAL A 64 -1.46 -15.85 2.89
CA VAL A 64 -0.42 -16.81 2.49
C VAL A 64 -0.22 -17.88 3.56
N SER A 65 -0.10 -17.50 4.83
CA SER A 65 0.05 -18.45 5.94
C SER A 65 -1.12 -19.43 6.01
N GLN A 66 -2.35 -18.96 5.84
CA GLN A 66 -3.54 -19.81 5.81
C GLN A 66 -3.54 -20.77 4.62
N ILE A 67 -3.10 -20.32 3.44
CA ILE A 67 -2.98 -21.18 2.26
C ILE A 67 -1.95 -22.27 2.51
N VAL A 68 -0.78 -21.93 3.06
CA VAL A 68 0.27 -22.91 3.38
C VAL A 68 -0.23 -23.95 4.37
N GLN A 69 -0.89 -23.55 5.46
CA GLN A 69 -1.47 -24.48 6.45
C GLN A 69 -2.50 -25.43 5.85
N ARG A 70 -3.24 -25.01 4.81
CA ARG A 70 -4.21 -25.86 4.10
C ARG A 70 -3.56 -26.81 3.11
N LEU A 71 -2.36 -26.49 2.62
CA LEU A 71 -1.60 -27.29 1.68
C LEU A 71 -0.70 -28.31 2.37
N GLU A 72 -0.27 -28.04 3.60
CA GLU A 72 0.43 -29.01 4.43
C GLU A 72 -0.52 -30.20 4.72
N PRO A 73 -0.22 -31.41 4.21
CA PRO A 73 -0.96 -32.59 4.63
C PRO A 73 -0.72 -32.77 6.14
N PRO A 74 -1.67 -33.35 6.90
CA PRO A 74 -1.39 -33.72 8.28
C PRO A 74 -0.21 -34.70 8.26
N SER A 75 0.99 -34.20 8.53
CA SER A 75 2.17 -35.02 8.62
C SER A 75 1.96 -35.93 9.83
N ALA A 76 1.77 -37.21 9.55
CA ALA A 76 1.85 -38.26 10.54
C ALA A 76 3.22 -38.21 11.24
N GLY A 77 3.19 -38.19 12.57
CA GLY A 77 4.35 -38.27 13.47
C GLY A 77 4.27 -37.18 14.55
N GLU A 78 4.06 -37.46 15.84
CA GLU A 78 4.25 -38.66 16.66
C GLU A 78 3.08 -38.92 17.63
#